data_AF-A0A1Z8UCX3-F1
#
_entry.id   AF-A0A1Z8UCX3-F1
#
_cell.length_a   1.000
_cell.length_b   1.000
_cell.length_c   1.000
_cell.angle_alpha   90.00
_cell.angle_beta   90.00
_cell.angle_gamma   90.00
#
_symmetry.space_group_name_H-M   'P 1'
#
loop_
_entity.id
_entity.type
_entity.pdbx_description
1 polymer ?
#
loop_
_entity_poly.entity_id
_entity_poly.type
_entity_poly.pdbx_seq_one_letter_code
_entity_poly.pdbx_strand_id
1 'polypeptide(L)'
;MAYKINNTFGTLLVTLADGTIDVAATDLTLIGKGYAGFGEKLNENLVKMLENFNNTSAPPNKITGQLWYDQTNKQLNVYTGTKFKPVGSTTNSTSQPTNAVQGDMWLDTGNTQLYVYTGSAWTLVGPTTVAGSGVTQVIPEVGEDNAGVNQSYLKLVVSDVVVGVVSNVAFTPSSTETNGAALVAAGFSSIAQGIQISTSVSSAKFRGTATDSDALGGVAAANYLRSDQNDTTSSSFSILNDTGLILGAGSDITFSLSSDDLTIAQTTQDKDIIFTVNDGGVTTTLMTMDGSTGLLELPSVGDLRVKGNLTVDGTQTTLNTTTLSVEDNIIELNRNISNNAGMPNFTGLKVNRGETSTATEQNLYWVWDETFADDGTTIQGNAGGAWTAFKSGGGDDELSAPTLVDIRANIVHATASAAQYADLAERYATDTLLETGEVVILGGKEEITKCMEDKSDAVFGVVSDAPAYLMNAEAGNNDTHPAIALKGRVPVKITGKGLAGDRVVSAGNGEARVADLEECTTFNTLGRLIQDKYTEESALTECVIGVK
;
A
#
# COMPACT_ATOMS: atom_id res chain seq x y z
N MET A 1 -50.81 112.84 -49.54
CA MET A 1 -51.39 112.19 -48.35
C MET A 1 -50.54 110.97 -48.03
N ALA A 2 -49.85 111.01 -46.89
CA ALA A 2 -48.96 109.92 -46.48
C ALA A 2 -49.71 108.58 -46.34
N TYR A 3 -49.05 107.47 -46.65
CA TYR A 3 -49.59 106.12 -46.50
C TYR A 3 -48.75 105.27 -45.55
N LYS A 4 -49.36 104.25 -44.94
CA LYS A 4 -48.71 103.39 -43.93
C LYS A 4 -48.27 102.07 -44.55
N ILE A 5 -47.07 101.61 -44.19
CA ILE A 5 -46.56 100.29 -44.56
C ILE A 5 -46.43 99.46 -43.27
N ASN A 6 -47.10 98.33 -43.22
CA ASN A 6 -47.03 97.37 -42.11
C ASN A 6 -46.27 96.12 -42.55
N ASN A 7 -45.59 95.45 -41.63
CA ASN A 7 -45.03 94.11 -41.87
C ASN A 7 -46.13 93.03 -41.83
N THR A 8 -45.75 91.79 -42.10
CA THR A 8 -46.65 90.62 -42.10
C THR A 8 -47.43 90.42 -40.80
N PHE A 9 -46.89 90.87 -39.66
CA PHE A 9 -47.55 90.79 -38.35
C PHE A 9 -48.45 92.00 -38.04
N GLY A 10 -48.68 92.89 -39.02
CA GLY A 10 -49.48 94.10 -38.85
C GLY A 10 -48.77 95.21 -38.07
N THR A 11 -47.48 95.09 -37.78
CA THR A 11 -46.69 96.13 -37.10
C THR A 11 -46.32 97.22 -38.10
N LEU A 12 -46.56 98.48 -37.74
CA LEU A 12 -46.21 99.64 -38.56
C LEU A 12 -44.68 99.75 -38.73
N LEU A 13 -44.19 99.70 -39.97
CA LEU A 13 -42.79 99.94 -40.31
C LEU A 13 -42.52 101.45 -40.47
N VAL A 14 -43.33 102.13 -41.29
CA VAL A 14 -43.18 103.57 -41.54
C VAL A 14 -44.51 104.18 -42.02
N THR A 15 -44.71 105.47 -41.72
CA THR A 15 -45.72 106.31 -42.38
C THR A 15 -45.02 107.22 -43.39
N LEU A 16 -45.25 106.99 -44.68
CA LEU A 16 -44.44 107.55 -45.74
C LEU A 16 -45.14 108.72 -46.45
N ALA A 17 -44.52 109.90 -46.43
CA ALA A 17 -45.08 111.11 -47.01
C ALA A 17 -44.88 111.20 -48.54
N ASP A 18 -45.78 111.89 -49.23
CA ASP A 18 -45.69 112.13 -50.67
C ASP A 18 -44.38 112.86 -51.03
N GLY A 19 -43.75 112.48 -52.15
CA GLY A 19 -42.51 113.09 -52.61
C GLY A 19 -41.24 112.76 -51.81
N THR A 20 -41.30 111.84 -50.84
CA THR A 20 -40.15 111.44 -49.99
C THR A 20 -39.79 109.96 -50.15
N ILE A 21 -38.61 109.57 -49.67
CA ILE A 21 -38.18 108.16 -49.54
C ILE A 21 -37.82 107.86 -48.09
N ASP A 22 -37.96 106.61 -47.68
CA ASP A 22 -37.43 106.08 -46.42
C ASP A 22 -36.37 105.01 -46.70
N VAL A 23 -35.22 105.15 -46.06
CA VAL A 23 -34.07 104.22 -46.15
C VAL A 23 -33.61 103.74 -44.77
N ALA A 24 -34.40 104.04 -43.73
CA ALA A 24 -34.02 103.83 -42.34
C ALA A 24 -34.84 102.70 -41.69
N ALA A 25 -36.10 102.51 -42.10
CA ALA A 25 -36.96 101.48 -41.54
C ALA A 25 -36.60 100.07 -42.04
N THR A 26 -36.07 99.95 -43.25
CA THR A 26 -35.63 98.68 -43.86
C THR A 26 -34.41 98.91 -44.77
N ASP A 27 -33.74 97.83 -45.19
CA ASP A 27 -32.67 97.92 -46.20
C ASP A 27 -33.17 98.12 -47.65
N LEU A 28 -34.50 98.08 -47.83
CA LEU A 28 -35.17 98.53 -49.04
C LEU A 28 -35.50 100.02 -48.95
N THR A 29 -35.42 100.71 -50.08
CA THR A 29 -35.86 102.09 -50.20
C THR A 29 -37.38 102.12 -50.35
N LEU A 30 -38.11 102.56 -49.33
CA LEU A 30 -39.57 102.68 -49.39
C LEU A 30 -39.93 104.03 -50.04
N ILE A 31 -40.81 104.05 -51.03
CA ILE A 31 -40.98 105.22 -51.92
C ILE A 31 -42.35 105.87 -51.78
N GLY A 32 -42.38 107.16 -51.41
CA GLY A 32 -43.59 107.96 -51.27
C GLY A 32 -44.27 108.23 -52.61
N LYS A 33 -45.60 108.44 -52.58
CA LYS A 33 -46.37 108.76 -53.78
C LYS A 33 -45.81 110.03 -54.44
N GLY A 34 -45.53 109.98 -55.74
CA GLY A 34 -45.06 111.13 -56.51
C GLY A 34 -43.57 111.49 -56.35
N TYR A 35 -42.74 110.61 -55.78
CA TYR A 35 -41.28 110.82 -55.73
C TYR A 35 -40.64 110.81 -57.13
N ALA A 36 -39.91 111.87 -57.47
CA ALA A 36 -39.14 111.94 -58.70
C ALA A 36 -37.95 110.97 -58.62
N GLY A 37 -37.91 109.97 -59.51
CA GLY A 37 -36.92 108.88 -59.46
C GLY A 37 -37.45 107.55 -58.89
N PHE A 38 -38.77 107.41 -58.69
CA PHE A 38 -39.39 106.15 -58.21
C PHE A 38 -38.93 104.92 -59.00
N GLY A 39 -38.86 105.00 -60.34
CA GLY A 39 -38.50 103.87 -61.19
C GLY A 39 -37.09 103.31 -60.91
N GLU A 40 -36.12 104.18 -60.63
CA GLU A 40 -34.76 103.77 -60.28
C GLU A 40 -34.75 103.02 -58.94
N LYS A 41 -35.32 103.62 -57.89
CA LYS A 41 -35.33 103.03 -56.54
C LYS A 41 -36.16 101.76 -56.43
N LEU A 42 -37.24 101.65 -57.23
CA LEU A 42 -38.00 100.41 -57.32
C LEU A 42 -37.16 99.29 -57.96
N ASN A 43 -36.47 99.56 -59.07
CA ASN A 43 -35.65 98.57 -59.75
C ASN A 43 -34.43 98.14 -58.91
N GLU A 44 -33.78 99.07 -58.21
CA GLU A 44 -32.70 98.73 -57.25
C GLU A 44 -33.19 97.80 -56.13
N ASN A 45 -34.38 98.03 -55.59
CA ASN A 45 -34.96 97.14 -54.58
C ASN A 45 -35.20 95.72 -55.13
N LEU A 46 -35.68 95.59 -56.37
CA LEU A 46 -35.85 94.29 -57.02
C LEU A 46 -34.52 93.56 -57.17
N VAL A 47 -33.45 94.27 -57.54
CA VAL A 47 -32.09 93.71 -57.62
C VAL A 47 -31.60 93.27 -56.24
N LYS A 48 -31.72 94.12 -55.22
CA LYS A 48 -31.35 93.79 -53.83
C LYS A 48 -32.08 92.53 -53.33
N MET A 49 -33.36 92.39 -53.65
CA MET A 49 -34.11 91.19 -53.29
C MET A 49 -33.63 89.96 -54.07
N LEU A 50 -33.36 90.09 -55.37
CA LEU A 50 -32.87 89.01 -56.23
C LEU A 50 -31.51 88.48 -55.76
N GLU A 51 -30.60 89.36 -55.36
CA GLU A 51 -29.28 89.00 -54.84
C GLU A 51 -29.28 88.72 -53.33
N ASN A 52 -30.43 88.78 -52.67
CA ASN A 52 -30.58 88.61 -51.23
C ASN A 52 -29.64 89.56 -50.45
N PHE A 53 -29.67 90.85 -50.77
CA PHE A 53 -28.89 91.91 -50.10
C PHE A 53 -27.37 91.63 -50.04
N ASN A 54 -26.84 90.99 -51.09
CA ASN A 54 -25.43 90.60 -51.21
C ASN A 54 -24.46 91.73 -50.84
N ASN A 55 -23.68 91.50 -49.79
CA ASN A 55 -22.71 92.47 -49.28
C ASN A 55 -21.66 91.77 -48.41
N THR A 56 -20.52 92.43 -48.18
CA THR A 56 -19.47 91.96 -47.26
C THR A 56 -19.83 92.17 -45.79
N SER A 57 -20.83 93.00 -45.49
CA SER A 57 -21.35 93.26 -44.14
C SER A 57 -22.85 93.02 -44.04
N ALA A 58 -23.30 92.59 -42.87
CA ALA A 58 -24.72 92.34 -42.62
C ALA A 58 -25.58 93.61 -42.85
N PRO A 59 -26.78 93.48 -43.43
CA PRO A 59 -27.71 94.60 -43.61
C PRO A 59 -28.00 95.32 -42.28
N PRO A 60 -27.81 96.66 -42.21
CA PRO A 60 -27.93 97.41 -40.96
C PRO A 60 -29.38 97.49 -40.47
N ASN A 61 -30.34 97.70 -41.37
CA ASN A 61 -31.77 97.89 -41.06
C ASN A 61 -32.55 96.59 -41.23
N LYS A 62 -31.93 95.50 -40.76
CA LYS A 62 -32.42 94.13 -40.89
C LYS A 62 -33.76 93.90 -40.19
N ILE A 63 -34.64 93.17 -40.87
CA ILE A 63 -35.91 92.70 -40.31
C ILE A 63 -35.91 91.18 -40.15
N THR A 64 -36.67 90.66 -39.19
CA THR A 64 -36.78 89.21 -38.97
C THR A 64 -37.25 88.49 -40.23
N GLY A 65 -36.52 87.45 -40.64
CA GLY A 65 -36.75 86.68 -41.86
C GLY A 65 -36.00 87.22 -43.09
N GLN A 66 -35.30 88.34 -42.99
CA GLN A 66 -34.53 88.88 -44.11
C GLN A 66 -33.37 87.96 -44.48
N LEU A 67 -33.22 87.71 -45.78
CA LEU A 67 -32.11 86.97 -46.35
C LEU A 67 -30.93 87.91 -46.63
N TRP A 68 -29.72 87.41 -46.41
CA TRP A 68 -28.47 88.10 -46.70
C TRP A 68 -27.44 87.13 -47.29
N TYR A 69 -26.96 87.38 -48.50
CA TYR A 69 -25.81 86.68 -49.03
C TYR A 69 -24.52 87.33 -48.52
N ASP A 70 -23.83 86.62 -47.62
CA ASP A 70 -22.55 87.04 -47.06
C ASP A 70 -21.44 86.76 -48.08
N GLN A 71 -21.00 87.82 -48.75
CA GLN A 71 -19.99 87.71 -49.80
C GLN A 71 -18.62 87.28 -49.27
N THR A 72 -18.34 87.53 -47.99
CA THR A 72 -17.07 87.15 -47.35
C THR A 72 -17.01 85.63 -47.21
N ASN A 73 -18.08 85.02 -46.69
CA ASN A 73 -18.16 83.59 -46.42
C ASN A 73 -18.83 82.76 -47.55
N LYS A 74 -19.27 83.42 -48.63
CA LYS A 74 -19.95 82.80 -49.79
C LYS A 74 -21.20 82.00 -49.39
N GLN A 75 -21.95 82.48 -48.41
CA GLN A 75 -23.07 81.75 -47.82
C GLN A 75 -24.33 82.61 -47.69
N LEU A 76 -25.50 81.98 -47.84
CA LEU A 76 -26.78 82.61 -47.58
C LEU A 76 -27.09 82.56 -46.08
N ASN A 77 -27.53 83.67 -45.51
CA ASN A 77 -27.95 83.78 -44.12
C ASN A 77 -29.40 84.28 -44.03
N VAL A 78 -30.07 83.98 -42.92
CA VAL A 78 -31.39 84.52 -42.55
C VAL A 78 -31.32 85.21 -41.20
N TYR A 79 -31.92 86.40 -41.06
CA TYR A 79 -31.99 87.10 -39.79
C TYR A 79 -33.09 86.50 -38.90
N THR A 80 -32.73 86.04 -37.71
CA THR A 80 -33.65 85.36 -36.77
C THR A 80 -34.40 86.32 -35.85
N GLY A 81 -34.15 87.62 -35.94
CA GLY A 81 -34.61 88.63 -34.99
C GLY A 81 -33.53 89.09 -34.00
N THR A 82 -32.46 88.29 -33.84
CA THR A 82 -31.30 88.63 -32.99
C THR A 82 -29.97 88.63 -33.75
N LYS A 83 -29.77 87.69 -34.68
CA LYS A 83 -28.57 87.58 -35.51
C LYS A 83 -28.87 86.98 -36.88
N PHE A 84 -27.95 87.11 -37.82
CA PHE A 84 -27.96 86.32 -39.05
C PHE A 84 -27.45 84.90 -38.75
N LYS A 85 -28.16 83.87 -39.23
CA LYS A 85 -27.79 82.45 -39.16
C LYS A 85 -27.62 81.91 -40.58
N PRO A 86 -26.56 81.13 -40.89
CA PRO A 86 -26.41 80.47 -42.18
C PRO A 86 -27.58 79.53 -42.50
N VAL A 87 -27.99 79.49 -43.76
CA VAL A 87 -29.06 78.61 -44.26
C VAL A 87 -28.42 77.41 -44.96
N GLY A 88 -28.64 76.21 -44.41
CA GLY A 88 -28.34 74.94 -45.10
C GLY A 88 -26.89 74.43 -45.05
N SER A 89 -26.04 74.90 -44.13
CA SER A 89 -24.68 74.37 -43.96
C SER A 89 -24.41 73.89 -42.53
N THR A 90 -23.49 72.94 -42.40
CA THR A 90 -22.82 72.66 -41.12
C THR A 90 -22.00 73.88 -40.73
N THR A 91 -21.93 74.20 -39.44
CA THR A 91 -20.92 75.17 -38.97
C THR A 91 -19.56 74.49 -39.04
N ASN A 92 -18.55 75.13 -39.62
CA ASN A 92 -17.22 74.54 -39.77
C ASN A 92 -16.20 75.39 -39.01
N SER A 93 -15.54 74.82 -38.00
CA SER A 93 -14.52 75.52 -37.22
C SER A 93 -13.71 74.55 -36.37
N THR A 94 -12.55 74.95 -35.88
CA THR A 94 -11.69 74.14 -34.99
C THR A 94 -12.11 74.19 -33.52
N SER A 95 -13.12 74.97 -33.17
CA SER A 95 -13.58 75.17 -31.80
C SER A 95 -15.10 75.11 -31.73
N GLN A 96 -15.63 74.51 -30.68
CA GLN A 96 -17.06 74.31 -30.51
C GLN A 96 -17.87 75.63 -30.63
N PRO A 97 -18.95 75.68 -31.42
CA PRO A 97 -19.83 76.85 -31.48
C PRO A 97 -20.54 77.11 -30.15
N THR A 98 -20.56 78.37 -29.70
CA THR A 98 -21.06 78.80 -28.38
C THR A 98 -22.55 79.10 -28.31
N ASN A 99 -23.24 79.20 -29.46
CA ASN A 99 -24.65 79.61 -29.55
C ASN A 99 -25.47 78.64 -30.42
N ALA A 100 -25.41 77.36 -30.09
CA ALA A 100 -26.05 76.28 -30.83
C ALA A 100 -27.50 76.05 -30.39
N VAL A 101 -28.35 75.63 -31.33
CA VAL A 101 -29.73 75.17 -31.08
C VAL A 101 -29.79 73.67 -31.36
N GLN A 102 -30.70 72.95 -30.70
CA GLN A 102 -30.86 71.51 -30.89
C GLN A 102 -30.98 71.16 -32.38
N GLY A 103 -30.20 70.17 -32.82
CA GLY A 103 -30.13 69.72 -34.21
C GLY A 103 -29.10 70.46 -35.08
N ASP A 104 -28.47 71.53 -34.57
CA ASP A 104 -27.36 72.16 -35.28
C ASP A 104 -26.21 71.15 -35.48
N MET A 105 -25.60 71.18 -36.66
CA MET A 105 -24.48 70.34 -37.03
C MET A 105 -23.19 71.16 -37.09
N TRP A 106 -22.11 70.62 -36.53
CA TRP A 106 -20.78 71.23 -36.53
C TRP A 106 -19.74 70.24 -37.03
N LEU A 107 -18.96 70.63 -38.03
CA LEU A 107 -17.76 69.90 -38.43
C LEU A 107 -16.55 70.54 -37.72
N ASP A 108 -15.95 69.79 -36.81
CA ASP A 108 -14.63 70.11 -36.26
C ASP A 108 -13.59 69.88 -37.36
N THR A 109 -13.14 70.97 -37.97
CA THR A 109 -12.17 70.94 -39.07
C THR A 109 -10.75 70.60 -38.60
N GLY A 110 -10.47 70.67 -37.29
CA GLY A 110 -9.18 70.27 -36.73
C GLY A 110 -9.04 68.75 -36.62
N ASN A 111 -10.11 68.08 -36.18
CA ASN A 111 -10.14 66.63 -35.97
C ASN A 111 -10.89 65.85 -37.08
N THR A 112 -11.49 66.55 -38.04
CA THR A 112 -12.35 65.97 -39.10
C THR A 112 -13.55 65.21 -38.51
N GLN A 113 -14.15 65.75 -37.46
CA GLN A 113 -15.23 65.10 -36.70
C GLN A 113 -16.55 65.85 -36.82
N LEU A 114 -17.63 65.14 -37.13
CA LEU A 114 -18.97 65.69 -37.20
C LEU A 114 -19.65 65.58 -35.83
N TYR A 115 -20.23 66.67 -35.37
CA TYR A 115 -20.99 66.77 -34.13
C TYR A 115 -22.42 67.25 -34.40
N VAL A 116 -23.35 66.85 -33.54
CA VAL A 116 -24.71 67.38 -33.47
C VAL A 116 -24.99 67.95 -32.09
N TYR A 117 -25.60 69.14 -32.02
CA TYR A 117 -25.99 69.73 -30.75
C TYR A 117 -27.30 69.13 -30.26
N THR A 118 -27.28 68.54 -29.06
CA THR A 118 -28.45 67.83 -28.49
C THR A 118 -29.45 68.74 -27.80
N GLY A 119 -29.13 70.02 -27.64
CA GLY A 119 -29.87 71.00 -26.85
C GLY A 119 -29.12 71.44 -25.59
N SER A 120 -28.20 70.61 -25.08
CA SER A 120 -27.36 70.89 -23.91
C SER A 120 -25.85 70.79 -24.19
N ALA A 121 -25.44 69.93 -25.11
CA ALA A 121 -24.03 69.71 -25.45
C ALA A 121 -23.88 69.26 -26.92
N TRP A 122 -22.66 69.42 -27.46
CA TRP A 122 -22.28 68.85 -28.74
C TRP A 122 -21.88 67.38 -28.55
N THR A 123 -22.54 66.49 -29.28
CA THR A 123 -22.28 65.05 -29.26
C THR A 123 -21.62 64.63 -30.57
N LEU A 124 -20.53 63.87 -30.48
CA LEU A 124 -19.81 63.33 -31.63
C LEU A 124 -20.69 62.32 -32.39
N VAL A 125 -20.80 62.50 -33.70
CA VAL A 125 -21.45 61.58 -34.66
C VAL A 125 -20.39 60.67 -35.30
N GLY A 126 -19.21 61.21 -35.64
CA GLY A 126 -18.07 60.42 -36.11
C GLY A 126 -17.11 61.20 -37.03
N PRO A 127 -15.95 60.61 -37.40
CA PRO A 127 -15.42 59.32 -36.95
C PRO A 127 -14.90 59.37 -35.50
N THR A 128 -14.90 58.23 -34.80
CA THR A 128 -14.43 58.10 -33.40
C THR A 128 -12.91 58.07 -33.27
N THR A 129 -12.19 57.90 -34.38
CA THR A 129 -10.72 57.87 -34.42
C THR A 129 -10.17 59.27 -34.69
N VAL A 130 -9.32 59.74 -33.78
CA VAL A 130 -8.52 60.97 -33.96
C VAL A 130 -7.24 60.59 -34.71
N ALA A 131 -6.72 61.48 -35.56
CA ALA A 131 -5.46 61.25 -36.27
C ALA A 131 -4.32 60.95 -35.28
N GLY A 132 -3.65 59.80 -35.44
CA GLY A 132 -2.52 59.37 -34.60
C GLY A 132 -2.81 58.27 -33.57
N SER A 133 -4.07 57.87 -33.36
CA SER A 133 -4.44 56.88 -32.31
C SER A 133 -4.58 55.42 -32.79
N GLY A 134 -4.37 55.16 -34.08
CA GLY A 134 -4.65 53.86 -34.70
C GLY A 134 -6.12 53.45 -34.66
N VAL A 135 -6.50 52.48 -35.49
CA VAL A 135 -7.88 51.98 -35.57
C VAL A 135 -8.15 51.05 -34.38
N THR A 136 -9.15 51.39 -33.55
CA THR A 136 -9.63 50.54 -32.45
C THR A 136 -11.14 50.36 -32.55
N GLN A 137 -11.58 49.26 -33.17
CA GLN A 137 -13.00 48.99 -33.46
C GLN A 137 -13.23 47.51 -33.81
N VAL A 138 -14.50 47.11 -33.79
CA VAL A 138 -14.96 45.85 -34.38
C VAL A 138 -15.38 46.13 -35.82
N ILE A 139 -14.66 45.55 -36.78
CA ILE A 139 -14.86 45.79 -38.21
C ILE A 139 -15.56 44.58 -38.83
N PRO A 140 -16.79 44.69 -39.35
CA PRO A 140 -17.35 43.67 -40.22
C PRO A 140 -16.60 43.67 -41.55
N GLU A 141 -16.10 42.51 -41.95
CA GLU A 141 -15.28 42.36 -43.14
C GLU A 141 -15.67 41.08 -43.89
N VAL A 142 -15.46 41.10 -45.21
CA VAL A 142 -15.65 39.95 -46.09
C VAL A 142 -14.31 39.66 -46.75
N GLY A 143 -13.84 38.42 -46.62
CA GLY A 143 -12.62 37.95 -47.27
C GLY A 143 -12.87 36.59 -47.91
N GLU A 144 -12.12 36.27 -48.95
CA GLU A 144 -12.24 34.97 -49.61
C GLU A 144 -11.56 33.89 -48.77
N ASP A 145 -12.16 32.71 -48.69
CA ASP A 145 -11.47 31.50 -48.27
C ASP A 145 -10.57 30.96 -49.39
N ASN A 146 -9.76 29.95 -49.07
CA ASN A 146 -8.85 29.31 -50.00
C ASN A 146 -9.53 28.57 -51.18
N ALA A 147 -10.87 28.49 -51.20
CA ALA A 147 -11.67 27.99 -52.31
C ALA A 147 -12.32 29.12 -53.14
N GLY A 148 -12.06 30.39 -52.80
CA GLY A 148 -12.61 31.57 -53.47
C GLY A 148 -14.04 31.92 -53.05
N VAL A 149 -14.52 31.41 -51.90
CA VAL A 149 -15.84 31.72 -51.36
C VAL A 149 -15.73 32.85 -50.35
N ASN A 150 -16.58 33.88 -50.48
CA ASN A 150 -16.63 35.00 -49.57
C ASN A 150 -17.17 34.60 -48.19
N GLN A 151 -16.36 34.82 -47.15
CA GLN A 151 -16.72 34.58 -45.75
C GLN A 151 -16.83 35.91 -45.02
N SER A 152 -17.94 36.09 -44.28
CA SER A 152 -18.17 37.27 -43.45
C SER A 152 -17.71 37.01 -42.02
N TYR A 153 -16.94 37.94 -41.47
CA TYR A 153 -16.42 37.85 -40.10
C TYR A 153 -16.33 39.22 -39.44
N LEU A 154 -16.19 39.23 -38.11
CA LEU A 154 -15.89 40.43 -37.35
C LEU A 154 -14.41 40.43 -36.98
N LYS A 155 -13.69 41.48 -37.37
CA LYS A 155 -12.29 41.70 -37.02
C LYS A 155 -12.21 42.59 -35.77
N LEU A 156 -11.60 42.09 -34.71
CA LEU A 156 -11.34 42.84 -33.49
C LEU A 156 -9.99 43.55 -33.64
N VAL A 157 -10.01 44.85 -33.89
CA VAL A 157 -8.79 45.67 -34.09
C VAL A 157 -8.56 46.59 -32.90
N VAL A 158 -7.33 46.62 -32.39
CA VAL A 158 -6.88 47.54 -31.34
C VAL A 158 -5.58 48.17 -31.80
N SER A 159 -5.56 49.51 -31.93
CA SER A 159 -4.38 50.27 -32.37
C SER A 159 -3.75 49.71 -33.66
N ASP A 160 -4.58 49.48 -34.69
CA ASP A 160 -4.21 48.89 -36.00
C ASP A 160 -3.79 47.41 -35.96
N VAL A 161 -3.77 46.77 -34.79
CA VAL A 161 -3.44 45.34 -34.65
C VAL A 161 -4.71 44.51 -34.55
N VAL A 162 -4.82 43.47 -35.36
CA VAL A 162 -5.90 42.48 -35.26
C VAL A 162 -5.61 41.55 -34.08
N VAL A 163 -6.41 41.65 -33.02
CA VAL A 163 -6.23 40.85 -31.80
C VAL A 163 -7.14 39.62 -31.77
N GLY A 164 -8.19 39.61 -32.58
CA GLY A 164 -9.13 38.50 -32.66
C GLY A 164 -10.03 38.57 -33.89
N VAL A 165 -10.66 37.43 -34.20
CA VAL A 165 -11.68 37.31 -35.25
C VAL A 165 -12.88 36.55 -34.68
N VAL A 166 -14.09 36.97 -35.05
CA VAL A 166 -15.32 36.24 -34.76
C VAL A 166 -15.96 35.80 -36.07
N SER A 167 -16.22 34.50 -36.20
CA SER A 167 -16.87 33.93 -37.38
C SER A 167 -18.00 32.99 -36.97
N ASN A 168 -19.06 32.92 -37.76
CA ASN A 168 -20.12 31.93 -37.57
C ASN A 168 -19.86 30.63 -38.34
N VAL A 169 -18.77 30.52 -39.09
CA VAL A 169 -18.34 29.32 -39.82
C VAL A 169 -16.84 29.14 -39.72
N ALA A 170 -16.36 27.90 -39.78
CA ALA A 170 -14.93 27.64 -39.90
C ALA A 170 -14.50 27.78 -41.36
N PHE A 171 -13.36 28.43 -41.62
CA PHE A 171 -12.79 28.59 -42.96
C PHE A 171 -11.27 28.80 -42.92
N THR A 172 -10.62 28.62 -44.07
CA THR A 172 -9.19 28.91 -44.24
C THR A 172 -9.07 30.15 -45.13
N PRO A 173 -8.53 31.28 -44.66
CA PRO A 173 -8.41 32.49 -45.48
C PRO A 173 -7.57 32.26 -46.73
N SER A 174 -7.94 32.90 -47.84
CA SER A 174 -7.15 32.91 -49.07
C SER A 174 -5.81 33.62 -48.86
N SER A 175 -4.71 33.03 -49.29
CA SER A 175 -3.39 33.67 -49.24
C SER A 175 -3.14 34.67 -50.38
N THR A 176 -4.04 34.70 -51.38
CA THR A 176 -3.90 35.53 -52.59
C THR A 176 -4.90 36.68 -52.67
N GLU A 177 -6.06 36.56 -52.02
CA GLU A 177 -7.02 37.66 -51.89
C GLU A 177 -6.55 38.65 -50.81
N THR A 178 -6.86 39.93 -50.97
CA THR A 178 -6.29 41.01 -50.13
C THR A 178 -6.68 40.88 -48.66
N ASN A 179 -7.97 40.67 -48.36
CA ASN A 179 -8.46 40.56 -46.99
C ASN A 179 -8.08 39.21 -46.37
N GLY A 180 -8.13 38.13 -47.14
CA GLY A 180 -7.64 36.81 -46.73
C GLY A 180 -6.15 36.83 -46.37
N ALA A 181 -5.30 37.44 -47.20
CA ALA A 181 -3.87 37.54 -46.95
C ALA A 181 -3.57 38.41 -45.72
N ALA A 182 -4.34 39.48 -45.50
CA ALA A 182 -4.25 40.29 -44.28
C ALA A 182 -4.61 39.51 -43.02
N LEU A 183 -5.62 38.62 -43.07
CA LEU A 183 -5.95 37.71 -41.96
C LEU A 183 -4.83 36.71 -41.67
N VAL A 184 -4.22 36.12 -42.71
CA VAL A 184 -3.08 35.21 -42.54
C VAL A 184 -1.91 35.94 -41.88
N ALA A 185 -1.59 37.16 -42.33
CA ALA A 185 -0.54 38.00 -41.73
C ALA A 185 -0.87 38.39 -40.27
N ALA A 186 -2.16 38.53 -39.95
CA ALA A 186 -2.67 38.74 -38.60
C ALA A 186 -2.68 37.46 -37.73
N GLY A 187 -2.11 36.34 -38.20
CA GLY A 187 -1.96 35.11 -37.42
C GLY A 187 -3.16 34.15 -37.48
N PHE A 188 -4.01 34.26 -38.51
CA PHE A 188 -5.15 33.37 -38.73
C PHE A 188 -4.93 32.48 -39.97
N SER A 189 -4.11 31.42 -39.82
CA SER A 189 -3.92 30.42 -40.89
C SER A 189 -5.17 29.56 -41.12
N SER A 190 -6.04 29.46 -40.10
CA SER A 190 -7.39 28.92 -40.17
C SER A 190 -8.24 29.64 -39.13
N ILE A 191 -9.53 29.77 -39.41
CA ILE A 191 -10.52 30.38 -38.52
C ILE A 191 -11.53 29.32 -38.13
N ALA A 192 -11.75 29.13 -36.83
CA ALA A 192 -12.81 28.31 -36.28
C ALA A 192 -14.12 29.13 -36.16
N GLN A 193 -15.25 28.43 -36.18
CA GLN A 193 -16.51 29.03 -35.76
C GLN A 193 -16.42 29.46 -34.29
N GLY A 194 -16.77 30.71 -33.98
CA GLY A 194 -16.67 31.32 -32.66
C GLY A 194 -15.69 32.50 -32.64
N ILE A 195 -15.17 32.81 -31.43
CA ILE A 195 -14.15 33.84 -31.21
C ILE A 195 -12.79 33.17 -31.23
N GLN A 196 -11.88 33.63 -32.09
CA GLN A 196 -10.51 33.18 -32.16
C GLN A 196 -9.55 34.34 -31.90
N ILE A 197 -8.50 34.11 -31.11
CA ILE A 197 -7.50 35.10 -30.76
C ILE A 197 -6.30 34.97 -31.71
N SER A 198 -5.73 36.12 -32.11
CA SER A 198 -4.61 36.16 -33.04
C SER A 198 -3.36 35.47 -32.48
N THR A 199 -2.66 34.69 -33.32
CA THR A 199 -1.36 34.11 -32.99
C THR A 199 -0.18 35.05 -33.25
N SER A 200 -0.39 36.17 -33.97
CA SER A 200 0.66 37.16 -34.22
C SER A 200 0.86 38.12 -33.04
N VAL A 201 -0.09 38.15 -32.09
CA VAL A 201 0.00 38.92 -30.84
C VAL A 201 0.61 38.06 -29.73
N SER A 202 1.80 38.44 -29.25
CA SER A 202 2.51 37.72 -28.19
C SER A 202 1.70 37.66 -26.89
N SER A 203 1.64 36.48 -26.26
CA SER A 203 0.89 36.25 -25.01
C SER A 203 -0.61 36.53 -25.08
N ALA A 204 -1.20 36.57 -26.28
CA ALA A 204 -2.63 36.72 -26.43
C ALA A 204 -3.35 35.50 -25.83
N LYS A 205 -4.28 35.77 -24.90
CA LYS A 205 -5.10 34.78 -24.21
C LYS A 205 -6.52 35.31 -24.14
N PHE A 206 -7.51 34.42 -24.19
CA PHE A 206 -8.86 34.77 -23.74
C PHE A 206 -8.83 34.87 -22.21
N ARG A 207 -9.01 36.07 -21.66
CA ARG A 207 -8.94 36.33 -20.20
C ARG A 207 -10.33 36.62 -19.65
N GLY A 208 -10.88 35.66 -18.91
CA GLY A 208 -12.16 35.77 -18.21
C GLY A 208 -12.39 34.55 -17.31
N THR A 209 -13.32 34.64 -16.38
CA THR A 209 -13.81 33.49 -15.61
C THR A 209 -14.75 32.69 -16.51
N ALA A 210 -14.31 31.54 -17.02
CA ALA A 210 -15.18 30.60 -17.69
C ALA A 210 -15.75 29.64 -16.63
N THR A 211 -17.07 29.55 -16.50
CA THR A 211 -17.76 28.71 -15.51
C THR A 211 -17.27 27.25 -15.55
N ASP A 212 -16.91 26.74 -16.73
CA ASP A 212 -16.38 25.38 -16.92
C ASP A 212 -14.86 25.25 -16.75
N SER A 213 -14.10 26.35 -16.64
CA SER A 213 -12.65 26.28 -16.36
C SER A 213 -12.35 26.26 -14.86
N ASP A 214 -13.24 26.82 -14.04
CA ASP A 214 -13.22 26.66 -12.58
C ASP A 214 -13.76 25.28 -12.15
N ALA A 215 -14.56 24.67 -13.03
CA ALA A 215 -15.21 23.38 -12.84
C ALA A 215 -15.11 22.53 -14.11
N LEU A 216 -14.01 21.80 -14.30
CA LEU A 216 -13.86 20.87 -15.42
C LEU A 216 -15.02 19.88 -15.39
N GLY A 217 -15.94 19.94 -16.35
CA GLY A 217 -17.17 19.13 -16.33
C GLY A 217 -18.08 19.37 -15.12
N GLY A 218 -18.08 20.58 -14.54
CA GLY A 218 -18.89 20.93 -13.36
C GLY A 218 -18.29 20.51 -12.02
N VAL A 219 -17.06 19.99 -11.99
CA VAL A 219 -16.35 19.60 -10.77
C VAL A 219 -15.14 20.51 -10.56
N ALA A 220 -15.03 21.11 -9.36
CA ALA A 220 -13.90 21.97 -9.02
C ALA A 220 -12.56 21.26 -9.21
N ALA A 221 -11.56 21.96 -9.75
CA ALA A 221 -10.24 21.40 -10.02
C ALA A 221 -9.57 20.75 -8.78
N ALA A 222 -9.90 21.24 -7.57
CA ALA A 222 -9.42 20.71 -6.30
C ALA A 222 -9.93 19.29 -5.95
N ASN A 223 -10.90 18.76 -6.70
CA ASN A 223 -11.45 17.41 -6.49
C ASN A 223 -10.80 16.34 -7.41
N TYR A 224 -9.77 16.70 -8.17
CA TYR A 224 -8.99 15.78 -9.00
C TYR A 224 -7.65 15.47 -8.35
N LEU A 225 -7.19 14.22 -8.49
CA LEU A 225 -5.86 13.82 -8.04
C LEU A 225 -4.78 14.38 -8.96
N ARG A 226 -3.75 14.98 -8.37
CA ARG A 226 -2.59 15.51 -9.09
C ARG A 226 -1.47 14.47 -9.26
N SER A 227 -0.72 14.60 -10.35
CA SER A 227 0.43 13.72 -10.65
C SER A 227 1.77 14.26 -10.14
N ASP A 228 1.84 15.52 -9.73
CA ASP A 228 3.09 16.23 -9.45
C ASP A 228 3.31 16.57 -7.97
N GLN A 229 2.33 16.29 -7.11
CA GLN A 229 2.36 16.57 -5.67
C GLN A 229 1.58 15.49 -4.90
N ASN A 230 1.81 15.42 -3.59
CA ASN A 230 1.03 14.55 -2.71
C ASN A 230 -0.44 15.00 -2.72
N ASP A 231 -1.34 14.03 -2.86
CA ASP A 231 -2.78 14.26 -2.91
C ASP A 231 -3.52 13.17 -2.14
N THR A 232 -4.76 13.44 -1.74
CA THR A 232 -5.59 12.53 -0.96
C THR A 232 -7.04 12.59 -1.41
N THR A 233 -7.69 11.43 -1.50
CA THR A 233 -9.14 11.32 -1.71
C THR A 233 -9.82 10.80 -0.44
N SER A 234 -11.03 11.28 -0.15
CA SER A 234 -11.84 10.85 1.00
C SER A 234 -13.01 9.93 0.63
N SER A 235 -13.18 9.61 -0.67
CA SER A 235 -14.23 8.73 -1.18
C SER A 235 -13.63 7.43 -1.73
N SER A 236 -14.49 6.51 -2.19
CA SER A 236 -14.06 5.27 -2.83
C SER A 236 -13.27 5.55 -4.11
N PHE A 237 -12.11 4.89 -4.26
CA PHE A 237 -11.32 4.86 -5.49
C PHE A 237 -11.41 3.47 -6.11
N SER A 238 -11.87 3.38 -7.36
CA SER A 238 -12.02 2.10 -8.07
C SER A 238 -11.14 2.08 -9.32
N ILE A 239 -10.40 0.99 -9.50
CA ILE A 239 -9.61 0.70 -10.70
C ILE A 239 -10.29 -0.48 -11.40
N LEU A 240 -10.94 -0.22 -12.55
CA LEU A 240 -11.76 -1.20 -13.25
C LEU A 240 -11.01 -1.99 -14.34
N ASN A 241 -9.73 -1.72 -14.53
CA ASN A 241 -8.90 -2.43 -15.51
C ASN A 241 -8.07 -3.51 -14.81
N ASP A 242 -7.77 -4.58 -15.54
CA ASP A 242 -7.03 -5.72 -15.00
C ASP A 242 -5.53 -5.46 -14.81
N THR A 243 -4.98 -4.42 -15.45
CA THR A 243 -3.60 -3.95 -15.19
C THR A 243 -3.47 -3.41 -13.76
N GLY A 244 -4.56 -2.89 -13.19
CA GLY A 244 -4.70 -2.55 -11.78
C GLY A 244 -3.83 -1.37 -11.33
N LEU A 245 -3.21 -1.49 -10.16
CA LEU A 245 -2.43 -0.43 -9.51
C LEU A 245 -0.93 -0.67 -9.65
N ILE A 246 -0.20 0.33 -10.11
CA ILE A 246 1.27 0.33 -10.20
C ILE A 246 1.81 1.40 -9.27
N LEU A 247 2.75 1.04 -8.39
CA LEU A 247 3.38 1.94 -7.43
C LEU A 247 4.89 2.00 -7.64
N GLY A 248 5.46 3.20 -7.41
CA GLY A 248 6.88 3.48 -7.57
C GLY A 248 7.24 3.97 -8.97
N ALA A 249 8.22 4.88 -9.07
CA ALA A 249 8.65 5.46 -10.35
C ALA A 249 9.21 4.40 -11.31
N GLY A 250 9.73 3.29 -10.78
CA GLY A 250 10.19 2.13 -11.53
C GLY A 250 9.10 1.11 -11.86
N SER A 251 7.85 1.32 -11.42
CA SER A 251 6.79 0.30 -11.42
C SER A 251 7.13 -0.90 -10.52
N ASP A 252 7.72 -0.60 -9.37
CA ASP A 252 8.31 -1.58 -8.44
C ASP A 252 7.25 -2.53 -7.86
N ILE A 253 6.03 -2.04 -7.62
CA ILE A 253 4.91 -2.86 -7.13
C ILE A 253 3.76 -2.85 -8.13
N THR A 254 3.17 -4.03 -8.37
CA THR A 254 1.95 -4.18 -9.17
C THR A 254 0.89 -4.97 -8.41
N PHE A 255 -0.35 -4.47 -8.45
CA PHE A 255 -1.55 -5.19 -8.08
C PHE A 255 -2.37 -5.39 -9.34
N SER A 256 -2.36 -6.60 -9.90
CA SER A 256 -2.97 -6.90 -11.20
C SER A 256 -3.90 -8.09 -11.11
N LEU A 257 -4.85 -8.17 -12.05
CA LEU A 257 -5.75 -9.29 -12.23
C LEU A 257 -5.39 -10.04 -13.52
N SER A 258 -5.41 -11.36 -13.47
CA SER A 258 -5.28 -12.20 -14.66
C SER A 258 -6.17 -13.43 -14.47
N SER A 259 -7.12 -13.65 -15.38
CA SER A 259 -8.14 -14.71 -15.22
C SER A 259 -8.87 -14.62 -13.87
N ASP A 260 -9.17 -13.39 -13.43
CA ASP A 260 -9.78 -13.05 -12.13
C ASP A 260 -8.91 -13.32 -10.88
N ASP A 261 -7.67 -13.80 -11.02
CA ASP A 261 -6.74 -13.97 -9.89
C ASP A 261 -5.97 -12.68 -9.60
N LEU A 262 -5.99 -12.24 -8.32
CA LEU A 262 -5.18 -11.12 -7.85
C LEU A 262 -3.72 -11.56 -7.67
N THR A 263 -2.81 -10.84 -8.32
CA THR A 263 -1.37 -10.93 -8.07
C THR A 263 -0.87 -9.64 -7.44
N ILE A 264 -0.18 -9.76 -6.30
CA ILE A 264 0.61 -8.69 -5.69
C ILE A 264 2.07 -9.04 -5.94
N ALA A 265 2.79 -8.22 -6.71
CA ALA A 265 4.17 -8.50 -7.08
C ALA A 265 5.09 -7.33 -6.74
N GLN A 266 6.26 -7.67 -6.19
CA GLN A 266 7.43 -6.82 -6.17
C GLN A 266 8.30 -7.22 -7.37
N THR A 267 8.41 -6.33 -8.36
CA THR A 267 9.03 -6.62 -9.66
C THR A 267 10.52 -6.27 -9.70
N THR A 268 10.99 -5.55 -8.69
CA THR A 268 12.42 -5.21 -8.56
C THR A 268 13.19 -6.40 -8.03
N GLN A 269 14.33 -6.71 -8.67
CA GLN A 269 15.20 -7.81 -8.29
C GLN A 269 15.58 -7.75 -6.79
N ASP A 270 15.45 -8.91 -6.12
CA ASP A 270 15.83 -9.13 -4.72
C ASP A 270 15.21 -8.10 -3.76
N LYS A 271 13.95 -7.73 -4.01
CA LYS A 271 13.15 -6.90 -3.10
C LYS A 271 11.99 -7.69 -2.54
N ASP A 272 11.55 -7.25 -1.36
CA ASP A 272 10.64 -7.99 -0.53
C ASP A 272 9.24 -7.40 -0.56
N ILE A 273 8.26 -8.20 -0.13
CA ILE A 273 6.95 -7.71 0.30
C ILE A 273 6.87 -7.87 1.81
N ILE A 274 6.69 -6.75 2.53
CA ILE A 274 6.77 -6.69 3.99
C ILE A 274 5.45 -6.19 4.56
N PHE A 275 4.84 -6.97 5.45
CA PHE A 275 3.66 -6.57 6.19
C PHE A 275 4.05 -6.11 7.59
N THR A 276 3.78 -4.83 7.88
CA THR A 276 4.05 -4.21 9.17
C THR A 276 2.77 -3.74 9.84
N VAL A 277 2.78 -3.71 11.17
CA VAL A 277 1.70 -3.16 11.99
C VAL A 277 2.26 -2.14 12.97
N ASN A 278 1.41 -1.23 13.44
CA ASN A 278 1.74 -0.41 14.60
C ASN A 278 1.32 -1.17 15.86
N ASP A 279 2.30 -1.68 16.60
CA ASP A 279 2.11 -2.33 17.90
C ASP A 279 2.61 -1.40 19.00
N GLY A 280 1.69 -0.84 19.78
CA GLY A 280 2.03 0.04 20.91
C GLY A 280 2.80 1.32 20.53
N GLY A 281 2.68 1.80 19.29
CA GLY A 281 3.43 2.97 18.78
C GLY A 281 4.71 2.62 18.02
N VAL A 282 5.07 1.34 17.92
CA VAL A 282 6.26 0.85 17.20
C VAL A 282 5.82 0.12 15.93
N THR A 283 6.50 0.38 14.82
CA THR A 283 6.31 -0.39 13.59
C THR A 283 6.98 -1.76 13.74
N THR A 284 6.18 -2.82 13.72
CA THR A 284 6.63 -4.21 13.88
C THR A 284 6.37 -4.98 12.60
N THR A 285 7.37 -5.72 12.11
CA THR A 285 7.22 -6.62 10.96
C THR A 285 6.63 -7.96 11.40
N LEU A 286 5.46 -8.30 10.87
CA LEU A 286 4.82 -9.59 11.14
C LEU A 286 5.16 -10.65 10.10
N MET A 287 5.31 -10.25 8.84
CA MET A 287 5.52 -11.16 7.73
C MET A 287 6.44 -10.52 6.68
N THR A 288 7.42 -11.28 6.22
CA THR A 288 8.31 -10.92 5.11
C THR A 288 8.26 -12.02 4.06
N MET A 289 7.94 -11.67 2.81
CA MET A 289 8.19 -12.52 1.65
C MET A 289 9.48 -12.01 1.01
N ASP A 290 10.59 -12.71 1.27
CA ASP A 290 11.93 -12.30 0.87
C ASP A 290 12.20 -12.71 -0.57
N GLY A 291 12.43 -11.72 -1.43
CA GLY A 291 12.69 -11.93 -2.86
C GLY A 291 14.09 -12.43 -3.18
N SER A 292 15.06 -12.22 -2.28
CA SER A 292 16.45 -12.67 -2.42
C SER A 292 16.65 -14.12 -1.99
N THR A 293 15.97 -14.57 -0.94
CA THR A 293 16.13 -15.94 -0.38
C THR A 293 14.96 -16.86 -0.72
N GLY A 294 13.81 -16.29 -1.11
CA GLY A 294 12.57 -17.03 -1.34
C GLY A 294 11.88 -17.47 -0.05
N LEU A 295 12.31 -16.97 1.11
CA LEU A 295 11.75 -17.35 2.40
C LEU A 295 10.46 -16.58 2.72
N LEU A 296 9.54 -17.28 3.39
CA LEU A 296 8.46 -16.65 4.15
C LEU A 296 8.88 -16.61 5.61
N GLU A 297 9.18 -15.41 6.13
CA GLU A 297 9.55 -15.20 7.51
C GLU A 297 8.39 -14.60 8.31
N LEU A 298 8.17 -15.10 9.53
CA LEU A 298 7.18 -14.60 10.48
C LEU A 298 7.86 -14.18 11.79
N PRO A 299 8.72 -13.14 11.78
CA PRO A 299 9.70 -12.91 12.85
C PRO A 299 9.11 -12.44 14.18
N SER A 300 7.94 -11.79 14.15
CA SER A 300 7.33 -11.17 15.34
C SER A 300 5.89 -11.60 15.56
N VAL A 301 5.44 -12.69 14.93
CA VAL A 301 4.11 -13.23 15.22
C VAL A 301 4.12 -13.90 16.60
N GLY A 302 2.96 -13.90 17.26
CA GLY A 302 2.73 -14.74 18.44
C GLY A 302 2.53 -16.20 18.03
N ASP A 303 1.34 -16.75 18.31
CA ASP A 303 1.02 -18.14 17.96
C ASP A 303 0.72 -18.29 16.46
N LEU A 304 1.34 -19.30 15.83
CA LEU A 304 0.91 -19.79 14.52
C LEU A 304 -0.13 -20.91 14.70
N ARG A 305 -1.38 -20.65 14.32
CA ARG A 305 -2.46 -21.64 14.40
C ARG A 305 -2.94 -22.09 13.02
N VAL A 306 -2.71 -23.35 12.68
CA VAL A 306 -3.19 -23.98 11.44
C VAL A 306 -4.46 -24.77 11.75
N LYS A 307 -5.61 -24.37 11.18
CA LYS A 307 -6.89 -25.09 11.38
C LYS A 307 -7.01 -26.35 10.53
N GLY A 308 -6.36 -26.35 9.37
CA GLY A 308 -6.31 -27.49 8.46
C GLY A 308 -5.10 -28.37 8.74
N ASN A 309 -4.72 -29.15 7.72
CA ASN A 309 -3.52 -29.97 7.77
C ASN A 309 -2.28 -29.12 7.52
N LEU A 310 -1.16 -29.50 8.13
CA LEU A 310 0.18 -29.05 7.76
C LEU A 310 0.86 -30.18 6.97
N THR A 311 1.26 -29.89 5.74
CA THR A 311 2.10 -30.77 4.93
C THR A 311 3.46 -30.11 4.76
N VAL A 312 4.54 -30.86 5.01
CA VAL A 312 5.91 -30.40 4.84
C VAL A 312 6.59 -31.35 3.86
N ASP A 313 6.80 -30.90 2.63
CA ASP A 313 7.50 -31.67 1.59
C ASP A 313 9.04 -31.51 1.65
N GLY A 314 9.51 -30.60 2.51
CA GLY A 314 10.93 -30.45 2.81
C GLY A 314 11.51 -31.68 3.53
N THR A 315 12.83 -31.76 3.59
CA THR A 315 13.54 -32.92 4.16
C THR A 315 13.65 -32.89 5.69
N GLN A 316 13.33 -31.76 6.34
CA GLN A 316 13.47 -31.58 7.78
C GLN A 316 12.42 -30.62 8.33
N THR A 317 11.90 -30.95 9.51
CA THR A 317 11.13 -30.05 10.37
C THR A 317 11.88 -29.85 11.67
N THR A 318 12.19 -28.60 12.02
CA THR A 318 12.91 -28.25 13.25
C THR A 318 11.97 -27.51 14.20
N LEU A 319 11.71 -28.08 15.38
CA LEU A 319 10.82 -27.52 16.41
C LEU A 319 11.63 -27.21 17.69
N ASN A 320 12.06 -25.96 17.83
CA ASN A 320 12.77 -25.49 19.01
C ASN A 320 11.79 -25.11 20.13
N THR A 321 11.14 -26.11 20.71
CA THR A 321 10.17 -25.95 21.82
C THR A 321 10.64 -26.67 23.08
N THR A 322 10.20 -26.22 24.24
CA THR A 322 10.41 -26.93 25.51
C THR A 322 9.54 -28.18 25.62
N THR A 323 8.36 -28.15 24.99
CA THR A 323 7.36 -29.23 25.06
C THR A 323 6.76 -29.47 23.69
N LEU A 324 6.79 -30.73 23.24
CA LEU A 324 6.01 -31.22 22.11
C LEU A 324 4.82 -32.02 22.66
N SER A 325 3.60 -31.51 22.47
CA SER A 325 2.37 -32.23 22.80
C SER A 325 1.74 -32.76 21.51
N VAL A 326 1.39 -34.05 21.50
CA VAL A 326 0.65 -34.70 20.41
C VAL A 326 -0.59 -35.31 21.01
N GLU A 327 -1.76 -34.76 20.67
CA GLU A 327 -3.06 -35.23 21.17
C GLU A 327 -3.67 -36.33 20.28
N ASP A 328 -2.91 -36.82 19.30
CA ASP A 328 -3.32 -37.93 18.43
C ASP A 328 -3.14 -39.28 19.14
N ASN A 329 -3.96 -40.26 18.77
CA ASN A 329 -3.85 -41.64 19.26
C ASN A 329 -2.63 -42.36 18.66
N ILE A 330 -2.20 -41.96 17.46
CA ILE A 330 -1.15 -42.64 16.70
C ILE A 330 -0.18 -41.60 16.14
N ILE A 331 1.12 -41.84 16.34
CA ILE A 331 2.18 -41.18 15.58
C ILE A 331 2.62 -42.16 14.49
N GLU A 332 2.28 -41.86 13.24
CA GLU A 332 2.66 -42.68 12.10
C GLU A 332 4.08 -42.29 11.64
N LEU A 333 5.00 -43.24 11.71
CA LEU A 333 6.38 -43.08 11.27
C LEU A 333 6.60 -43.88 9.98
N ASN A 334 7.53 -43.40 9.15
CA ASN A 334 7.93 -44.10 7.92
C ASN A 334 6.75 -44.43 6.97
N ARG A 335 5.78 -43.52 6.88
CA ARG A 335 4.63 -43.63 5.98
C ARG A 335 5.09 -43.55 4.52
N ASN A 336 4.41 -44.26 3.63
CA ASN A 336 4.58 -44.24 2.17
C ASN A 336 5.79 -45.02 1.61
N ILE A 337 6.34 -45.98 2.36
CA ILE A 337 7.25 -46.98 1.77
C ILE A 337 6.47 -47.85 0.77
N SER A 338 6.85 -47.78 -0.50
CA SER A 338 6.08 -48.36 -1.62
C SER A 338 6.52 -49.76 -2.03
N ASN A 339 7.61 -50.29 -1.47
CA ASN A 339 8.06 -51.65 -1.70
C ASN A 339 8.97 -52.15 -0.56
N ASN A 340 9.09 -53.47 -0.43
CA ASN A 340 9.87 -54.12 0.62
C ASN A 340 11.37 -53.74 0.59
N ALA A 341 11.93 -53.46 -0.59
CA ALA A 341 13.35 -53.10 -0.72
C ALA A 341 13.66 -51.68 -0.22
N GLY A 342 12.64 -50.82 -0.06
CA GLY A 342 12.77 -49.47 0.46
C GLY A 342 12.47 -49.34 1.96
N MET A 343 12.24 -50.47 2.66
CA MET A 343 11.96 -50.45 4.09
C MET A 343 13.23 -50.11 4.88
N PRO A 344 13.25 -49.04 5.70
CA PRO A 344 14.36 -48.73 6.58
C PRO A 344 14.52 -49.82 7.64
N ASN A 345 15.77 -50.18 7.94
CA ASN A 345 16.09 -51.13 9.01
C ASN A 345 15.64 -50.64 10.39
N PHE A 346 15.60 -49.31 10.61
CA PHE A 346 15.28 -48.70 11.88
C PHE A 346 14.29 -47.55 11.71
N THR A 347 13.19 -47.57 12.46
CA THR A 347 12.18 -46.49 12.48
C THR A 347 11.82 -46.14 13.92
N GLY A 348 11.94 -44.88 14.34
CA GLY A 348 11.57 -44.50 15.70
C GLY A 348 12.15 -43.17 16.16
N LEU A 349 12.55 -43.12 17.43
CA LEU A 349 12.97 -41.92 18.13
C LEU A 349 14.49 -41.91 18.37
N LYS A 350 15.11 -40.76 18.12
CA LYS A 350 16.52 -40.47 18.45
C LYS A 350 16.57 -39.53 19.64
N VAL A 351 17.41 -39.84 20.63
CA VAL A 351 17.78 -38.95 21.73
C VAL A 351 19.21 -38.49 21.49
N ASN A 352 19.34 -37.22 21.11
CA ASN A 352 20.64 -36.57 20.96
C ASN A 352 21.27 -36.35 22.34
N ARG A 353 22.49 -36.87 22.56
CA ARG A 353 23.16 -36.79 23.88
C ARG A 353 24.31 -35.79 23.95
N GLY A 354 24.47 -34.96 22.92
CA GLY A 354 25.32 -33.76 22.97
C GLY A 354 26.34 -33.71 21.85
N GLU A 355 25.94 -33.29 20.64
CA GLU A 355 26.85 -33.02 19.52
C GLU A 355 27.89 -31.92 19.84
N THR A 356 27.67 -31.12 20.88
CA THR A 356 28.55 -30.03 21.35
C THR A 356 29.33 -30.37 22.63
N SER A 357 29.17 -31.57 23.17
CA SER A 357 29.88 -32.02 24.37
C SER A 357 31.32 -32.45 24.05
N THR A 358 32.24 -32.26 25.01
CA THR A 358 33.63 -32.73 24.91
C THR A 358 33.83 -34.18 25.36
N ALA A 359 32.79 -34.81 25.92
CA ALA A 359 32.78 -36.23 26.22
C ALA A 359 32.25 -37.00 24.99
N THR A 360 32.58 -38.29 24.88
CA THR A 360 32.10 -39.12 23.77
C THR A 360 30.69 -39.60 24.06
N GLU A 361 29.71 -38.69 24.08
CA GLU A 361 28.31 -39.07 24.19
C GLU A 361 27.78 -39.60 22.85
N GLN A 362 27.35 -40.85 22.86
CA GLN A 362 26.69 -41.47 21.71
C GLN A 362 25.18 -41.23 21.78
N ASN A 363 24.57 -40.99 20.61
CA ASN A 363 23.12 -40.88 20.48
C ASN A 363 22.43 -42.18 20.91
N LEU A 364 21.24 -42.07 21.50
CA LEU A 364 20.42 -43.23 21.87
C LEU A 364 19.22 -43.33 20.95
N TYR A 365 18.80 -44.56 20.69
CA TYR A 365 17.69 -44.86 19.81
C TYR A 365 16.68 -45.74 20.54
N TRP A 366 15.41 -45.45 20.31
CA TRP A 366 14.32 -46.38 20.57
C TRP A 366 13.53 -46.54 19.28
N VAL A 367 13.73 -47.68 18.62
CA VAL A 367 13.30 -47.90 17.24
C VAL A 367 12.69 -49.27 17.07
N TRP A 368 11.79 -49.39 16.11
CA TRP A 368 11.47 -50.66 15.49
C TRP A 368 12.67 -51.08 14.64
N ASP A 369 13.21 -52.26 14.93
CA ASP A 369 14.38 -52.88 14.31
C ASP A 369 13.93 -54.06 13.44
N GLU A 370 13.91 -53.86 12.13
CA GLU A 370 13.56 -54.87 11.12
C GLU A 370 14.67 -55.93 10.94
N THR A 371 15.86 -55.70 11.51
CA THR A 371 16.99 -56.63 11.41
C THR A 371 16.97 -57.70 12.49
N PHE A 372 16.16 -57.50 13.54
CA PHE A 372 15.97 -58.50 14.57
C PHE A 372 15.31 -59.75 13.97
N ALA A 373 16.13 -60.79 13.80
CA ALA A 373 15.72 -62.01 13.13
C ALA A 373 14.56 -62.69 13.87
N ASP A 374 13.62 -63.22 13.09
CA ASP A 374 12.60 -64.13 13.58
C ASP A 374 13.26 -65.26 14.38
N ASP A 375 12.89 -65.39 15.66
CA ASP A 375 13.38 -66.46 16.54
C ASP A 375 12.78 -67.83 16.16
N GLY A 376 11.93 -67.85 15.13
CA GLY A 376 11.30 -69.04 14.58
C GLY A 376 10.14 -69.57 15.43
N THR A 377 9.77 -68.85 16.49
CA THR A 377 8.71 -69.25 17.41
C THR A 377 7.41 -68.50 17.12
N THR A 378 6.28 -69.18 17.28
CA THR A 378 4.95 -68.54 17.18
C THR A 378 4.47 -67.97 18.51
N ILE A 379 5.29 -68.07 19.56
CA ILE A 379 4.86 -67.82 20.95
C ILE A 379 4.81 -66.31 21.25
N GLN A 380 5.69 -65.50 20.65
CA GLN A 380 5.84 -64.08 20.97
C GLN A 380 5.32 -63.11 19.89
N GLY A 381 4.65 -63.62 18.85
CA GLY A 381 4.11 -62.81 17.77
C GLY A 381 5.17 -62.48 16.72
N ASN A 382 5.03 -63.09 15.54
CA ASN A 382 6.01 -62.99 14.47
C ASN A 382 5.70 -61.75 13.62
N ALA A 383 6.46 -60.68 13.82
CA ALA A 383 6.35 -59.43 13.05
C ALA A 383 7.60 -59.11 12.22
N GLY A 384 8.62 -59.97 12.21
CA GLY A 384 9.86 -59.73 11.44
C GLY A 384 10.71 -58.56 11.94
N GLY A 385 10.57 -58.18 13.22
CA GLY A 385 11.33 -57.12 13.86
C GLY A 385 10.97 -56.96 15.34
N ALA A 386 11.65 -56.08 16.06
CA ALA A 386 11.41 -55.81 17.48
C ALA A 386 11.63 -54.35 17.86
N TRP A 387 10.97 -53.87 18.92
CA TRP A 387 11.36 -52.59 19.53
C TRP A 387 12.67 -52.75 20.28
N THR A 388 13.70 -52.06 19.80
CA THR A 388 15.07 -52.13 20.32
C THR A 388 15.51 -50.78 20.86
N ALA A 389 16.09 -50.81 22.06
CA ALA A 389 16.81 -49.68 22.64
C ALA A 389 18.31 -49.93 22.52
N PHE A 390 19.04 -49.03 21.84
CA PHE A 390 20.49 -49.14 21.67
C PHE A 390 21.19 -47.78 21.60
N LYS A 391 22.52 -47.81 21.76
CA LYS A 391 23.39 -46.65 21.55
C LYS A 391 24.04 -46.70 20.17
N SER A 392 24.29 -45.53 19.59
CA SER A 392 24.92 -45.35 18.29
C SER A 392 26.24 -46.11 18.14
N GLY A 393 26.52 -46.59 16.93
CA GLY A 393 27.85 -47.10 16.54
C GLY A 393 28.94 -46.01 16.46
N GLY A 394 28.53 -44.73 16.38
CA GLY A 394 29.41 -43.58 16.17
C GLY A 394 29.78 -43.33 14.70
N GLY A 395 30.35 -42.15 14.41
CA GLY A 395 30.74 -41.75 13.05
C GLY A 395 29.55 -41.46 12.13
N ASP A 396 29.78 -41.52 10.81
CA ASP A 396 28.75 -41.22 9.78
C ASP A 396 27.65 -42.31 9.70
N ASP A 397 27.90 -43.49 10.26
CA ASP A 397 26.99 -44.64 10.24
C ASP A 397 26.47 -44.95 11.64
N GLU A 398 25.72 -43.98 12.19
CA GLU A 398 25.25 -43.99 13.58
C GLU A 398 24.43 -45.24 13.96
N LEU A 399 23.86 -45.95 12.97
CA LEU A 399 22.94 -47.07 13.14
C LEU A 399 23.59 -48.46 12.87
N SER A 400 24.90 -48.52 12.58
CA SER A 400 25.58 -49.74 12.12
C SER A 400 25.96 -50.80 13.17
N ALA A 401 25.96 -50.47 14.46
CA ALA A 401 26.39 -51.40 15.51
C ALA A 401 25.60 -51.17 16.82
N PRO A 402 24.31 -51.55 16.88
CA PRO A 402 23.45 -51.31 18.03
C PRO A 402 23.94 -52.11 19.25
N THR A 403 24.73 -51.47 20.10
CA THR A 403 24.96 -52.02 21.44
C THR A 403 23.71 -51.75 22.25
N LEU A 404 23.04 -52.81 22.69
CA LEU A 404 21.82 -52.70 23.50
C LEU A 404 22.08 -51.85 24.76
N VAL A 405 21.07 -51.12 25.18
CA VAL A 405 21.09 -50.32 26.41
C VAL A 405 19.96 -50.73 27.34
N ASP A 406 20.17 -50.50 28.63
CA ASP A 406 19.19 -50.85 29.66
C ASP A 406 17.93 -49.97 29.56
N ILE A 407 16.78 -50.60 29.79
CA ILE A 407 15.51 -49.91 30.01
C ILE A 407 15.25 -49.87 31.52
N ARG A 408 15.15 -48.65 32.08
CA ARG A 408 14.77 -48.45 33.48
C ARG A 408 13.31 -48.03 33.57
N ALA A 409 12.52 -48.81 34.30
CA ALA A 409 11.11 -48.53 34.56
C ALA A 409 10.75 -48.97 35.99
N ASN A 410 9.71 -48.38 36.56
CA ASN A 410 9.20 -48.79 37.88
C ASN A 410 8.63 -50.22 37.83
N ILE A 411 7.83 -50.53 36.82
CA ILE A 411 7.26 -51.85 36.59
C ILE A 411 7.31 -52.13 35.08
N VAL A 412 7.83 -53.30 34.71
CA VAL A 412 7.80 -53.82 33.35
C VAL A 412 6.85 -55.01 33.31
N HIS A 413 5.82 -54.94 32.48
CA HIS A 413 4.92 -56.07 32.23
C HIS A 413 5.40 -56.81 30.98
N ALA A 414 6.33 -57.74 31.18
CA ALA A 414 6.89 -58.56 30.11
C ALA A 414 7.16 -59.99 30.59
N THR A 415 7.25 -60.93 29.65
CA THR A 415 7.73 -62.28 29.93
C THR A 415 9.26 -62.27 29.90
N ALA A 416 9.92 -62.43 31.04
CA ALA A 416 11.37 -62.64 31.09
C ALA A 416 11.70 -64.03 30.54
N SER A 417 12.57 -64.11 29.53
CA SER A 417 12.99 -65.37 28.92
C SER A 417 14.07 -66.11 29.72
N ALA A 418 14.83 -65.39 30.56
CA ALA A 418 15.81 -65.94 31.48
C ALA A 418 16.01 -65.00 32.69
N ALA A 419 16.34 -65.57 33.84
CA ALA A 419 16.85 -64.83 35.00
C ALA A 419 18.39 -64.93 35.01
N GLN A 420 19.07 -63.85 35.41
CA GLN A 420 20.53 -63.84 35.54
C GLN A 420 21.00 -64.62 36.78
N TYR A 421 20.18 -64.65 37.84
CA TYR A 421 20.43 -65.34 39.11
C TYR A 421 19.29 -66.32 39.40
N ALA A 422 19.50 -67.29 40.31
CA ALA A 422 18.58 -68.43 40.47
C ALA A 422 18.10 -68.70 41.92
N ASP A 423 18.48 -67.88 42.89
CA ASP A 423 18.12 -68.05 44.30
C ASP A 423 17.00 -67.13 44.80
N LEU A 424 16.19 -67.69 45.69
CA LEU A 424 15.16 -67.02 46.46
C LEU A 424 15.75 -66.68 47.83
N ALA A 425 15.87 -65.39 48.11
CA ALA A 425 16.39 -64.89 49.38
C ALA A 425 15.39 -63.96 50.08
N GLU A 426 15.58 -63.78 51.38
CA GLU A 426 14.83 -62.83 52.20
C GLU A 426 15.80 -62.09 53.13
N ARG A 427 15.53 -60.81 53.42
CA ARG A 427 16.34 -60.03 54.36
C ARG A 427 15.96 -60.34 55.81
N TYR A 428 16.95 -60.60 56.67
CA TYR A 428 16.79 -60.85 58.11
C TYR A 428 17.81 -60.06 58.93
N ALA A 429 17.37 -59.48 60.05
CA ALA A 429 18.21 -58.70 60.95
C ALA A 429 19.33 -59.56 61.57
N THR A 430 20.58 -59.10 61.48
CA THR A 430 21.75 -59.83 62.00
C THR A 430 22.46 -59.09 63.13
N ASP A 431 22.99 -59.85 64.09
CA ASP A 431 23.75 -59.32 65.23
C ASP A 431 25.26 -59.21 64.98
N THR A 432 25.73 -59.63 63.81
CA THR A 432 27.14 -59.59 63.39
C THR A 432 27.26 -59.27 61.92
N LEU A 433 28.38 -58.68 61.50
CA LEU A 433 28.66 -58.53 60.09
C LEU A 433 28.85 -59.91 59.45
N LEU A 434 28.16 -60.11 58.32
CA LEU A 434 28.14 -61.35 57.57
C LEU A 434 28.67 -61.12 56.16
N GLU A 435 29.38 -62.11 55.64
CA GLU A 435 29.93 -62.09 54.29
C GLU A 435 29.20 -63.09 53.39
N THR A 436 29.25 -62.85 52.07
CA THR A 436 28.68 -63.76 51.07
C THR A 436 29.15 -65.20 51.30
N GLY A 437 28.21 -66.13 51.20
CA GLY A 437 28.44 -67.56 51.37
C GLY A 437 28.55 -68.01 52.82
N GLU A 438 28.44 -67.13 53.81
CA GLU A 438 28.42 -67.55 55.21
C GLU A 438 27.10 -68.24 55.58
N VAL A 439 27.22 -69.33 56.34
CA VAL A 439 26.09 -70.08 56.90
C VAL A 439 25.59 -69.39 58.16
N VAL A 440 24.28 -69.18 58.23
CA VAL A 440 23.61 -68.55 59.36
C VAL A 440 22.63 -69.50 60.04
N ILE A 441 22.37 -69.24 61.32
CA ILE A 441 21.35 -69.92 62.11
C ILE A 441 20.26 -68.93 62.51
N LEU A 442 19.05 -69.42 62.76
CA LEU A 442 17.99 -68.61 63.39
C LEU A 442 18.27 -68.42 64.88
N GLY A 443 18.13 -67.18 65.35
CA GLY A 443 18.39 -66.75 66.72
C GLY A 443 19.68 -65.94 66.86
N GLY A 444 20.07 -65.67 68.11
CA GLY A 444 21.11 -64.70 68.43
C GLY A 444 20.53 -63.53 69.22
N LYS A 445 21.16 -62.36 69.11
CA LYS A 445 20.62 -61.10 69.68
C LYS A 445 19.58 -60.45 68.76
N GLU A 446 19.63 -60.76 67.46
CA GLU A 446 18.68 -60.35 66.43
C GLU A 446 17.97 -61.60 65.84
N GLU A 447 17.47 -61.54 64.61
CA GLU A 447 16.76 -62.65 63.96
C GLU A 447 17.69 -63.81 63.56
N ILE A 448 18.90 -63.47 63.09
CA ILE A 448 19.92 -64.42 62.67
C ILE A 448 21.31 -64.09 63.23
N THR A 449 22.14 -65.12 63.36
CA THR A 449 23.57 -64.97 63.71
C THR A 449 24.44 -65.93 62.89
N LYS A 450 25.75 -65.68 62.88
CA LYS A 450 26.73 -66.53 62.20
C LYS A 450 26.74 -67.92 62.82
N CYS A 451 26.72 -68.97 62.00
CA CYS A 451 26.78 -70.34 62.49
C CYS A 451 28.17 -70.67 63.05
N MET A 452 28.32 -70.77 64.37
CA MET A 452 29.61 -71.08 65.00
C MET A 452 29.85 -72.58 65.23
N GLU A 453 28.83 -73.41 65.05
CA GLU A 453 28.87 -74.85 65.36
C GLU A 453 29.01 -75.72 64.10
N ASP A 454 29.77 -76.79 64.21
CA ASP A 454 29.81 -77.89 63.23
C ASP A 454 28.53 -78.73 63.35
N LYS A 455 27.91 -79.08 62.22
CA LYS A 455 26.69 -79.90 62.13
C LYS A 455 25.50 -79.35 62.94
N SER A 456 25.30 -78.03 62.93
CA SER A 456 24.22 -77.40 63.68
C SER A 456 22.85 -77.76 63.10
N ASP A 457 21.93 -78.25 63.93
CA ASP A 457 20.53 -78.49 63.55
C ASP A 457 19.73 -77.18 63.40
N ALA A 458 20.33 -76.03 63.72
CA ALA A 458 19.71 -74.71 63.66
C ALA A 458 20.04 -73.92 62.38
N VAL A 459 20.75 -74.53 61.42
CA VAL A 459 21.07 -73.89 60.13
C VAL A 459 19.80 -73.42 59.43
N PHE A 460 19.86 -72.19 58.93
CA PHE A 460 18.70 -71.51 58.37
C PHE A 460 18.87 -71.23 56.87
N GLY A 461 20.04 -70.71 56.49
CA GLY A 461 20.33 -70.38 55.11
C GLY A 461 21.76 -69.87 54.94
N VAL A 462 22.02 -69.28 53.78
CA VAL A 462 23.33 -68.77 53.40
C VAL A 462 23.21 -67.33 52.94
N VAL A 463 24.17 -66.49 53.29
CA VAL A 463 24.22 -65.10 52.83
C VAL A 463 24.43 -65.07 51.31
N SER A 464 23.46 -64.50 50.59
CA SER A 464 23.51 -64.29 49.14
C SER A 464 23.80 -62.82 48.81
N ASP A 465 24.62 -62.59 47.79
CA ASP A 465 24.95 -61.23 47.32
C ASP A 465 24.01 -60.76 46.19
N ALA A 466 23.52 -61.70 45.38
CA ALA A 466 22.76 -61.39 44.16
C ALA A 466 21.57 -62.35 43.98
N PRO A 467 20.53 -62.26 44.83
CA PRO A 467 19.36 -63.11 44.73
C PRO A 467 18.54 -62.83 43.46
N ALA A 468 18.01 -63.90 42.84
CA ALA A 468 17.06 -63.80 41.73
C ALA A 468 15.78 -63.07 42.14
N TYR A 469 15.32 -63.35 43.35
CA TYR A 469 14.20 -62.68 43.97
C TYR A 469 14.49 -62.46 45.45
N LEU A 470 14.42 -61.20 45.88
CA LEU A 470 14.63 -60.77 47.26
C LEU A 470 13.29 -60.40 47.89
N MET A 471 12.87 -61.18 48.89
CA MET A 471 11.74 -60.88 49.74
C MET A 471 12.15 -59.89 50.84
N ASN A 472 11.20 -59.04 51.25
CA ASN A 472 11.44 -57.97 52.24
C ASN A 472 12.64 -57.07 51.88
N ALA A 473 12.80 -56.76 50.59
CA ALA A 473 13.97 -56.05 50.07
C ALA A 473 14.22 -54.66 50.71
N GLU A 474 13.19 -54.04 51.28
CA GLU A 474 13.25 -52.73 51.97
C GLU A 474 13.73 -52.83 53.44
N ALA A 475 13.86 -54.03 54.00
CA ALA A 475 14.30 -54.21 55.38
C ALA A 475 15.82 -53.98 55.49
N GLY A 476 16.24 -52.78 55.88
CA GLY A 476 17.65 -52.46 56.16
C GLY A 476 18.61 -52.61 54.98
N ASN A 477 19.91 -52.52 55.27
CA ASN A 477 21.00 -52.70 54.30
C ASN A 477 21.70 -54.07 54.51
N ASN A 478 22.69 -54.41 53.68
CA ASN A 478 23.39 -55.71 53.80
C ASN A 478 24.17 -55.88 55.12
N ASP A 479 24.53 -54.80 55.80
CA ASP A 479 25.24 -54.87 57.09
C ASP A 479 24.32 -55.22 58.25
N THR A 480 23.05 -54.80 58.18
CA THR A 480 22.07 -54.97 59.24
C THR A 480 21.07 -56.09 58.93
N HIS A 481 20.75 -56.29 57.66
CA HIS A 481 19.74 -57.22 57.17
C HIS A 481 20.21 -57.89 55.85
N PRO A 482 21.27 -58.71 55.89
CA PRO A 482 21.78 -59.38 54.69
C PRO A 482 20.70 -60.26 54.04
N ALA A 483 20.80 -60.44 52.72
CA ALA A 483 19.92 -61.35 52.01
C ALA A 483 20.33 -62.79 52.32
N ILE A 484 19.42 -63.57 52.90
CA ILE A 484 19.65 -64.98 53.21
C ILE A 484 18.90 -65.82 52.20
N ALA A 485 19.66 -66.59 51.42
CA ALA A 485 19.10 -67.56 50.52
C ALA A 485 18.50 -68.73 51.27
N LEU A 486 17.21 -68.96 50.98
CA LEU A 486 16.42 -70.05 51.53
C LEU A 486 16.34 -71.22 50.56
N LYS A 487 16.43 -70.92 49.24
CA LYS A 487 16.35 -71.93 48.19
C LYS A 487 16.99 -71.46 46.90
N GLY A 488 17.71 -72.35 46.22
CA GLY A 488 18.28 -72.09 44.89
C GLY A 488 19.77 -72.30 44.85
N ARG A 489 20.42 -71.84 43.76
CA ARG A 489 21.86 -71.98 43.57
C ARG A 489 22.57 -70.78 44.18
N VAL A 490 23.45 -71.02 45.14
CA VAL A 490 24.12 -69.97 45.91
C VAL A 490 25.56 -70.39 46.18
N PRO A 491 26.54 -69.48 46.02
CA PRO A 491 27.89 -69.70 46.50
C PRO A 491 27.90 -69.82 48.03
N VAL A 492 28.42 -70.93 48.56
CA VAL A 492 28.61 -71.16 50.01
C VAL A 492 30.10 -71.23 50.31
N LYS A 493 30.55 -70.70 51.44
CA LYS A 493 31.93 -70.88 51.92
C LYS A 493 32.12 -72.32 52.37
N ILE A 494 32.70 -73.16 51.50
CA ILE A 494 32.96 -74.57 51.77
C ILE A 494 34.43 -74.81 52.09
N THR A 495 34.69 -75.48 53.21
CA THR A 495 36.02 -75.98 53.61
C THR A 495 36.12 -77.48 53.39
N GLY A 496 37.27 -77.94 52.91
CA GLY A 496 37.50 -79.33 52.50
C GLY A 496 37.07 -79.64 51.07
N LYS A 497 37.40 -80.85 50.60
CA LYS A 497 37.00 -81.38 49.29
C LYS A 497 35.59 -81.98 49.30
N GLY A 498 35.01 -82.14 48.11
CA GLY A 498 33.71 -82.77 47.92
C GLY A 498 33.41 -83.12 46.46
N LEU A 499 32.47 -84.02 46.25
CA LEU A 499 31.96 -84.38 44.91
C LEU A 499 30.57 -83.77 44.67
N ALA A 500 30.23 -83.58 43.39
CA ALA A 500 28.91 -83.14 43.00
C ALA A 500 27.81 -84.05 43.58
N GLY A 501 26.85 -83.46 44.27
CA GLY A 501 25.74 -84.16 44.93
C GLY A 501 25.95 -84.45 46.42
N ASP A 502 27.15 -84.26 46.95
CA ASP A 502 27.44 -84.45 48.37
C ASP A 502 26.67 -83.45 49.24
N ARG A 503 26.26 -83.91 50.43
CA ARG A 503 25.50 -83.09 51.38
C ARG A 503 26.42 -82.15 52.13
N VAL A 504 25.93 -80.94 52.31
CA VAL A 504 26.66 -79.85 52.95
C VAL A 504 25.98 -79.53 54.28
N VAL A 505 26.78 -79.48 55.34
CA VAL A 505 26.40 -79.07 56.70
C VAL A 505 27.29 -77.92 57.16
N SER A 506 26.93 -77.22 58.23
CA SER A 506 27.82 -76.19 58.81
C SER A 506 29.11 -76.80 59.34
N ALA A 507 30.23 -76.09 59.19
CA ALA A 507 31.55 -76.45 59.71
C ALA A 507 32.00 -75.58 60.90
N GLY A 508 31.14 -74.63 61.30
CA GLY A 508 31.45 -73.58 62.26
C GLY A 508 32.09 -72.34 61.60
N ASN A 509 32.18 -71.25 62.36
CA ASN A 509 32.68 -69.95 61.91
C ASN A 509 32.05 -69.40 60.61
N GLY A 510 30.77 -69.69 60.36
CA GLY A 510 30.06 -69.30 59.14
C GLY A 510 30.44 -70.12 57.90
N GLU A 511 31.30 -71.13 58.04
CA GLU A 511 31.66 -72.02 56.93
C GLU A 511 30.78 -73.27 56.92
N ALA A 512 30.82 -73.99 55.81
CA ALA A 512 30.20 -75.27 55.62
C ALA A 512 31.23 -76.31 55.13
N ARG A 513 30.91 -77.58 55.25
CA ARG A 513 31.72 -78.69 54.75
C ARG A 513 30.85 -79.79 54.20
N VAL A 514 31.44 -80.67 53.41
CA VAL A 514 30.79 -81.94 53.07
C VAL A 514 30.67 -82.81 54.32
N ALA A 515 29.53 -83.46 54.46
CA ALA A 515 29.23 -84.41 55.52
C ALA A 515 28.98 -85.80 54.94
N ASP A 516 29.42 -86.81 55.70
CA ASP A 516 29.03 -88.19 55.45
C ASP A 516 27.52 -88.36 55.70
N LEU A 517 26.92 -89.34 55.05
CA LEU A 517 25.46 -89.55 55.12
C LEU A 517 24.96 -89.79 56.56
N GLU A 518 25.80 -90.39 57.41
CA GLU A 518 25.50 -90.65 58.82
C GLU A 518 25.53 -89.39 59.70
N GLU A 519 26.23 -88.34 59.25
CA GLU A 519 26.26 -87.04 59.90
C GLU A 519 25.09 -86.13 59.50
N CYS A 520 24.43 -86.46 58.38
CA CYS A 520 23.36 -85.67 57.80
C CYS A 520 22.01 -85.98 58.45
N THR A 521 21.38 -84.97 59.03
CA THR A 521 20.00 -85.01 59.50
C THR A 521 19.13 -84.13 58.62
N THR A 522 17.81 -84.31 58.70
CA THR A 522 16.84 -83.39 58.07
C THR A 522 16.98 -81.95 58.59
N PHE A 523 17.65 -81.72 59.73
CA PHE A 523 17.78 -80.41 60.37
C PHE A 523 19.11 -79.72 60.03
N ASN A 524 20.23 -80.46 60.03
CA ASN A 524 21.55 -79.87 59.79
C ASN A 524 21.99 -79.80 58.31
N THR A 525 21.26 -80.48 57.40
CA THR A 525 21.58 -80.46 55.97
C THR A 525 21.12 -79.14 55.36
N LEU A 526 22.10 -78.32 54.95
CA LEU A 526 21.90 -77.01 54.34
C LEU A 526 21.54 -77.13 52.85
N GLY A 527 22.22 -78.03 52.15
CA GLY A 527 22.11 -78.19 50.71
C GLY A 527 23.07 -79.24 50.17
N ARG A 528 23.38 -79.14 48.87
CA ARG A 528 24.29 -80.07 48.18
C ARG A 528 25.24 -79.35 47.25
N LEU A 529 26.44 -79.89 47.09
CA LEU A 529 27.39 -79.42 46.07
C LEU A 529 26.81 -79.64 44.67
N ILE A 530 26.96 -78.63 43.80
CA ILE A 530 26.54 -78.72 42.39
C ILE A 530 27.66 -79.31 41.53
N GLN A 531 28.91 -79.06 41.91
CA GLN A 531 30.11 -79.49 41.20
C GLN A 531 31.16 -79.99 42.20
N ASP A 532 32.12 -80.76 41.70
CA ASP A 532 33.26 -81.22 42.51
C ASP A 532 34.09 -80.04 43.01
N LYS A 533 34.52 -80.11 44.28
CA LYS A 533 35.48 -79.19 44.89
C LYS A 533 36.77 -79.93 45.19
N TYR A 534 37.85 -79.54 44.51
CA TYR A 534 39.15 -80.19 44.62
C TYR A 534 40.10 -79.53 45.63
N THR A 535 39.81 -78.30 46.07
CA THR A 535 40.64 -77.56 47.04
C THR A 535 40.22 -77.89 48.46
N GLU A 536 41.19 -78.00 49.39
CA GLU A 536 40.90 -78.17 50.82
C GLU A 536 40.58 -76.83 51.51
N GLU A 537 41.10 -75.73 50.97
CA GLU A 537 40.91 -74.38 51.52
C GLU A 537 39.45 -73.92 51.42
N SER A 538 39.04 -73.05 52.35
CA SER A 538 37.74 -72.38 52.33
C SER A 538 37.57 -71.57 51.04
N ALA A 539 36.52 -71.85 50.29
CA ALA A 539 36.23 -71.13 49.04
C ALA A 539 34.72 -71.07 48.78
N LEU A 540 34.28 -69.98 48.14
CA LEU A 540 32.92 -69.86 47.63
C LEU A 540 32.69 -70.93 46.56
N THR A 541 31.78 -71.85 46.86
CA THR A 541 31.48 -73.00 46.02
C THR A 541 29.98 -73.07 45.79
N GLU A 542 29.59 -73.24 44.54
CA GLU A 542 28.18 -73.32 44.15
C GLU A 542 27.49 -74.54 44.76
N CYS A 543 26.51 -74.27 45.62
CA CYS A 543 25.65 -75.27 46.23
C CYS A 543 24.19 -75.00 45.89
N VAL A 544 23.37 -76.05 45.86
CA VAL A 544 21.92 -75.91 45.85
C VAL A 544 21.40 -75.97 47.29
N ILE A 545 20.87 -74.84 47.76
CA ILE A 545 20.37 -74.66 49.13
C ILE A 545 18.88 -74.97 49.18
N GLY A 546 18.42 -75.51 50.32
CA GLY A 546 17.02 -75.91 50.52
C GLY A 546 16.65 -77.23 49.84
N VAL A 547 17.65 -78.04 49.47
CA VAL A 547 17.48 -79.40 48.92
C VAL A 547 18.16 -80.40 49.87
N LYS A 548 17.35 -81.13 50.64
CA LYS A 548 17.79 -82.10 51.67
C LYS A 548 18.10 -83.48 51.09
#